data_AF-A0A2Z3UVY2-F1
#
_entry.id   AF-A0A2Z3UVY2-F1
#
_cell.length_a   1.000
_cell.length_b   1.000
_cell.length_c   1.000
_cell.angle_alpha   90.00
_cell.angle_beta   90.00
_cell.angle_gamma   90.00
#
_symmetry.space_group_name_H-M   'P 1'
#
loop_
_entity.id
_entity.type
_entity.pdbx_description
1 polymer ?
#
loop_
_entity_poly.entity_id
_entity_poly.type
_entity_poly.pdbx_seq_one_letter_code
_entity_poly.pdbx_strand_id
1 'polypeptide(L)'
;MRCGCQACRGRAPEENRAGRRSGRARKVAARGYDGATGACGRYRGRVSSALRTRLLAVLAAVATVVAGLTVRALTDGWFGKYAGDALYTVLVYALIVLVWPRVSPVRAAAGALAFSWAIEFAQLTSIPAALSEVSVAARLVLGSTFGAADLVAYTVGAVLTAAAHTLVRRIRSTERSHGQ
;
A
#
# COMPACT_ATOMS: atom_id res chain seq x y z
N MET A 1 19.52 -23.70 -1.29
CA MET A 1 18.29 -22.86 -1.32
C MET A 1 17.61 -22.97 -2.68
N ARG A 2 16.55 -23.79 -2.80
CA ARG A 2 15.84 -24.07 -4.06
C ARG A 2 14.89 -22.92 -4.41
N CYS A 3 15.01 -22.38 -5.62
CA CYS A 3 14.19 -21.27 -6.11
C CYS A 3 12.76 -21.77 -6.39
N GLY A 4 11.78 -21.34 -5.60
CA GLY A 4 10.37 -21.76 -5.66
C GLY A 4 9.57 -21.24 -6.87
N CYS A 5 10.23 -20.89 -7.98
CA CYS A 5 9.52 -20.48 -9.19
C CYS A 5 8.97 -21.74 -9.88
N GLN A 6 7.64 -21.91 -9.89
CA GLN A 6 6.93 -23.02 -10.56
C GLN A 6 7.40 -23.25 -12.00
N ALA A 7 7.87 -22.20 -12.69
CA ALA A 7 8.45 -22.25 -14.03
C ALA A 7 9.75 -23.08 -14.16
N CYS A 8 10.56 -23.19 -13.09
CA CYS A 8 11.79 -23.99 -13.10
C CYS A 8 11.58 -25.45 -12.65
N ARG A 9 10.40 -25.83 -12.15
CA ARG A 9 10.14 -27.20 -11.68
C ARG A 9 9.94 -28.21 -12.82
N GLY A 10 9.77 -27.77 -14.06
CA GLY A 10 9.31 -28.63 -15.16
C GLY A 10 10.36 -29.12 -16.16
N ARG A 11 11.67 -28.87 -15.98
CA ARG A 11 12.65 -29.28 -17.00
C ARG A 11 14.08 -29.44 -16.46
N ALA A 12 14.31 -30.51 -15.69
CA ALA A 12 15.65 -31.10 -15.66
C ALA A 12 15.84 -31.85 -16.98
N PRO A 13 16.96 -31.66 -17.70
CA PRO A 13 17.22 -32.46 -18.89
C PRO A 13 17.62 -33.87 -18.43
N GLU A 14 16.78 -34.86 -18.74
CA GLU A 14 17.16 -36.27 -18.67
C GLU A 14 18.21 -36.51 -19.75
N GLU A 15 19.46 -36.58 -19.31
CA GLU A 15 20.63 -36.80 -20.15
C GLU A 15 20.63 -38.26 -20.60
N ASN A 16 20.13 -38.53 -21.80
CA ASN A 16 20.45 -39.78 -22.49
C ASN A 16 20.80 -39.55 -23.97
N ARG A 17 21.86 -40.26 -24.37
CA ARG A 17 22.65 -40.15 -25.59
C ARG A 17 21.83 -40.37 -26.86
N ALA A 18 22.03 -39.51 -27.88
CA ALA A 18 22.39 -39.92 -29.24
C ALA A 18 22.45 -38.71 -30.21
N GLY A 19 23.60 -38.59 -30.89
CA GLY A 19 23.66 -38.34 -32.33
C GLY A 19 23.07 -37.04 -32.93
N ARG A 20 23.98 -36.12 -33.29
CA ARG A 20 23.94 -35.35 -34.56
C ARG A 20 22.66 -34.57 -34.94
N ARG A 21 22.18 -33.67 -34.07
CA ARG A 21 21.38 -32.47 -34.48
C ARG A 21 21.81 -31.21 -33.72
N SER A 22 23.12 -30.94 -33.68
CA SER A 22 23.75 -30.15 -32.61
C SER A 22 23.63 -28.62 -32.71
N GLY A 23 23.24 -28.03 -33.85
CA GLY A 23 23.21 -26.56 -34.01
C GLY A 23 21.90 -25.89 -33.60
N ARG A 24 20.77 -26.37 -34.15
CA ARG A 24 19.46 -25.72 -33.99
C ARG A 24 18.83 -26.01 -32.63
N ALA A 25 18.95 -27.24 -32.12
CA ALA A 25 18.41 -27.63 -30.81
C ALA A 25 19.10 -26.90 -29.65
N ARG A 26 20.43 -26.66 -29.73
CA ARG A 26 21.18 -25.88 -28.73
C ARG A 26 20.74 -24.41 -28.70
N LYS A 27 20.53 -23.77 -29.86
CA LYS A 27 20.01 -22.38 -29.92
C LYS A 27 18.58 -22.26 -29.37
N VAL A 28 17.72 -23.25 -29.60
CA VAL A 28 16.35 -23.27 -29.07
C VAL A 28 16.35 -23.48 -27.55
N ALA A 29 17.20 -24.37 -27.03
CA ALA A 29 17.37 -24.56 -25.59
C ALA A 29 17.94 -23.30 -24.92
N ALA A 30 19.01 -22.71 -25.45
CA ALA A 30 19.60 -21.47 -24.94
C ALA A 30 18.60 -20.30 -24.92
N ARG A 31 17.82 -20.10 -26.00
CA ARG A 31 16.71 -19.11 -26.01
C ARG A 31 15.64 -19.37 -24.95
N GLY A 32 15.35 -20.63 -24.66
CA GLY A 32 14.40 -21.01 -23.60
C GLY A 32 14.92 -20.68 -22.19
N TYR A 33 16.21 -20.90 -21.95
CA TYR A 33 16.88 -20.52 -20.69
C TYR A 33 16.93 -19.00 -20.50
N ASP A 34 17.26 -18.23 -21.56
CA ASP A 34 17.28 -16.76 -21.53
C ASP A 34 15.88 -16.17 -21.26
N GLY A 35 14.82 -16.80 -21.78
CA GLY A 35 13.44 -16.41 -21.51
C GLY A 35 13.00 -16.69 -20.06
N ALA A 36 13.42 -17.83 -19.50
CA ALA A 36 13.09 -18.24 -18.14
C ALA A 36 13.81 -17.39 -17.07
N THR A 37 15.09 -17.05 -17.29
CA THR A 37 15.85 -16.15 -16.41
C THR A 37 15.27 -14.74 -16.43
N GLY A 38 14.86 -14.23 -17.59
CA GLY A 38 14.15 -12.96 -17.71
C GLY A 38 12.81 -12.93 -16.96
N ALA A 39 12.03 -14.02 -17.02
CA ALA A 39 10.76 -14.12 -16.29
C ALA A 39 10.96 -14.16 -14.76
N CYS A 40 11.96 -14.93 -14.27
CA CYS A 40 12.28 -15.03 -12.85
C CYS A 40 12.80 -13.68 -12.29
N GLY A 41 13.66 -12.98 -13.03
CA GLY A 41 14.14 -11.64 -12.67
C GLY A 41 13.00 -10.63 -12.57
N ARG A 42 12.07 -10.62 -13.53
CA ARG A 42 10.87 -9.75 -13.49
C ARG A 42 9.94 -10.09 -12.33
N TYR A 43 9.74 -11.37 -12.03
CA TYR A 43 8.92 -11.79 -10.88
C TYR A 43 9.54 -11.37 -9.55
N ARG A 44 10.83 -11.67 -9.32
CA ARG A 44 11.57 -11.22 -8.12
C ARG A 44 11.54 -9.70 -7.98
N GLY A 45 11.79 -8.96 -9.06
CA GLY A 45 11.71 -7.49 -9.07
C GLY A 45 10.31 -6.97 -8.69
N ARG A 46 9.25 -7.65 -9.12
CA ARG A 46 7.85 -7.29 -8.79
C ARG A 46 7.48 -7.61 -7.34
N VAL A 47 8.00 -8.70 -6.77
CA VAL A 47 7.78 -9.05 -5.35
C VAL A 47 8.55 -8.09 -4.45
N SER A 48 9.83 -7.84 -4.74
CA SER A 48 10.67 -6.91 -3.97
C SER A 48 10.11 -5.49 -3.97
N SER A 49 9.55 -5.01 -5.09
CA SER A 49 8.92 -3.69 -5.13
C SER A 49 7.64 -3.64 -4.28
N ALA A 50 6.80 -4.69 -4.33
CA ALA A 50 5.59 -4.77 -3.52
C ALA A 50 5.91 -4.84 -2.01
N LEU A 51 6.92 -5.62 -1.61
CA LEU A 51 7.37 -5.71 -0.22
C LEU A 51 7.89 -4.37 0.30
N ARG A 52 8.69 -3.65 -0.51
CA ARG A 52 9.15 -2.29 -0.16
C ARG A 52 7.99 -1.30 0.00
N THR A 53 7.00 -1.34 -0.89
CA THR A 53 5.80 -0.50 -0.76
C THR A 53 5.03 -0.82 0.51
N ARG A 54 4.85 -2.10 0.84
CA ARG A 54 4.22 -2.54 2.09
C ARG A 54 4.99 -2.08 3.32
N LEU A 55 6.33 -2.23 3.32
CA LEU A 55 7.17 -1.77 4.42
C LEU A 55 7.03 -0.26 4.64
N LEU A 56 7.07 0.54 3.57
CA LEU A 56 6.83 1.98 3.68
C LEU A 56 5.42 2.31 4.22
N ALA A 57 4.40 1.56 3.79
CA ALA A 57 3.04 1.75 4.29
C ALA A 57 2.94 1.43 5.78
N VAL A 58 3.59 0.36 6.25
CA VAL A 58 3.66 0.04 7.69
C VAL A 58 4.39 1.14 8.46
N LEU A 59 5.55 1.60 7.98
CA LEU A 59 6.30 2.66 8.64
C LEU A 59 5.49 3.96 8.71
N ALA A 60 4.79 4.31 7.63
CA ALA A 60 3.89 5.45 7.61
C ALA A 60 2.75 5.28 8.64
N ALA A 61 2.09 4.11 8.66
CA ALA A 61 1.02 3.84 9.62
C ALA A 61 1.51 3.95 11.08
N VAL A 62 2.66 3.37 11.41
CA VAL A 62 3.25 3.46 12.75
C VAL A 62 3.59 4.91 13.10
N ALA A 63 4.24 5.64 12.19
CA ALA A 63 4.57 7.05 12.40
C ALA A 63 3.32 7.91 12.60
N THR A 64 2.25 7.66 11.85
CA THR A 64 0.96 8.34 11.99
C THR A 64 0.31 8.05 13.34
N VAL A 65 0.33 6.80 13.81
CA VAL A 65 -0.20 6.44 15.14
C VAL A 65 0.59 7.15 16.23
N VAL A 66 1.92 7.12 16.17
CA VAL A 66 2.78 7.83 17.14
C VAL A 66 2.48 9.32 17.12
N ALA A 67 2.44 9.94 15.94
CA ALA A 67 2.10 11.35 15.80
C ALA A 67 0.71 11.68 16.36
N GLY A 68 -0.29 10.85 16.12
CA GLY A 68 -1.64 11.03 16.65
C GLY A 68 -1.69 10.97 18.17
N LEU A 69 -1.00 10.00 18.77
CA LEU A 69 -0.88 9.89 20.23
C LEU A 69 -0.12 11.09 20.83
N THR A 70 0.95 11.55 20.18
CA THR A 70 1.70 12.73 20.59
C THR A 70 0.86 14.00 20.52
N VAL A 71 0.16 14.23 19.40
CA VAL A 71 -0.76 15.36 19.25
C VAL A 71 -1.83 15.32 20.33
N ARG A 72 -2.42 14.15 20.59
CA ARG A 72 -3.44 13.98 21.62
C ARG A 72 -2.90 14.23 23.04
N ALA A 73 -1.64 13.91 23.30
CA ALA A 73 -1.02 14.11 24.60
C ALA A 73 -0.56 15.56 24.84
N LEU A 74 -0.26 16.32 23.79
CA LEU A 74 0.36 17.64 23.88
C LEU A 74 -0.56 18.79 23.49
N THR A 75 -1.70 18.52 22.86
CA THR A 75 -2.60 19.55 22.34
C THR A 75 -4.03 19.29 22.76
N ASP A 76 -4.68 20.35 23.21
CA ASP A 76 -6.09 20.37 23.56
C ASP A 76 -6.88 21.27 22.59
N GLY A 77 -8.20 21.10 22.58
CA GLY A 77 -9.11 21.93 21.80
C GLY A 77 -9.12 21.62 20.29
N TRP A 78 -9.40 22.66 19.49
CA TRP A 78 -9.70 22.53 18.06
C TRP A 78 -8.53 21.97 17.24
N PHE A 79 -7.29 22.34 17.58
CA PHE A 79 -6.10 21.88 16.86
C PHE A 79 -5.92 20.36 16.99
N GLY A 80 -6.01 19.83 18.22
CA GLY A 80 -5.89 18.39 18.46
C GLY A 80 -6.97 17.59 17.75
N LYS A 81 -8.19 18.14 17.64
CA LYS A 81 -9.29 17.53 16.87
C LYS A 81 -8.93 17.40 15.39
N TYR A 82 -8.71 18.52 14.69
CA TYR A 82 -8.49 18.51 13.24
C TYR A 82 -7.17 17.84 12.83
N ALA A 83 -6.12 17.96 13.65
CA ALA A 83 -4.88 17.24 13.43
C ALA A 83 -5.09 15.72 13.54
N GLY A 84 -5.89 15.28 14.52
CA GLY A 84 -6.32 13.90 14.65
C GLY A 84 -7.07 13.40 13.40
N ASP A 85 -8.00 14.19 12.88
CA ASP A 85 -8.78 13.84 11.69
C ASP A 85 -7.91 13.69 10.43
N ALA A 86 -7.00 14.64 10.21
CA ALA A 86 -6.04 14.55 9.11
C ALA A 86 -5.17 13.29 9.24
N LEU A 87 -4.64 13.01 10.43
CA LEU A 87 -3.82 11.82 10.71
C LEU A 87 -4.61 10.52 10.56
N TYR A 88 -5.88 10.51 10.94
CA TYR A 88 -6.78 9.38 10.73
C TYR A 88 -6.89 9.02 9.24
N THR A 89 -7.08 10.03 8.37
CA THR A 89 -7.14 9.79 6.92
C THR A 89 -5.81 9.28 6.35
N VAL A 90 -4.68 9.77 6.88
CA VAL A 90 -3.34 9.23 6.54
C VAL A 90 -3.23 7.76 6.93
N LEU A 91 -3.73 7.38 8.10
CA LEU A 91 -3.72 5.99 8.57
C LEU A 91 -4.56 5.08 7.65
N VAL A 92 -5.80 5.49 7.33
CA VAL A 92 -6.68 4.75 6.41
C VAL A 92 -6.01 4.58 5.05
N TYR A 93 -5.39 5.63 4.52
CA TYR A 93 -4.62 5.56 3.28
C TYR A 93 -3.51 4.52 3.35
N ALA A 94 -2.71 4.52 4.42
CA ALA A 94 -1.61 3.59 4.61
C ALA A 94 -2.11 2.13 4.65
N LEU A 95 -3.25 1.87 5.29
CA LEU A 95 -3.88 0.55 5.32
C LEU A 95 -4.35 0.11 3.92
N ILE A 96 -4.95 0.99 3.13
CA ILE A 96 -5.34 0.68 1.74
C ILE A 96 -4.10 0.28 0.91
N VAL A 97 -2.99 1.02 1.04
CA VAL A 97 -1.75 0.70 0.33
C VAL A 97 -1.10 -0.59 0.86
N LEU A 98 -1.23 -0.88 2.15
CA LEU A 98 -0.73 -2.11 2.75
C LEU A 98 -1.42 -3.35 2.17
N VAL A 99 -2.75 -3.32 2.11
CA VAL A 99 -3.58 -4.40 1.54
C VAL A 99 -3.35 -4.48 0.03
N TRP A 100 -3.40 -3.33 -0.65
CA TRP A 100 -3.33 -3.21 -2.11
C TRP A 100 -2.13 -2.37 -2.58
N PRO A 101 -0.89 -2.88 -2.53
CA PRO A 101 0.32 -2.10 -2.82
C PRO A 101 0.46 -1.65 -4.30
N ARG A 102 -0.47 -2.06 -5.17
CA ARG A 102 -0.52 -1.66 -6.58
C ARG A 102 -1.57 -0.60 -6.89
N VAL A 103 -2.32 -0.14 -5.88
CA VAL A 103 -3.30 0.93 -6.04
C VAL A 103 -2.62 2.22 -6.52
N SER A 104 -3.30 2.99 -7.37
CA SER A 104 -2.78 4.31 -7.72
C SER A 104 -2.92 5.26 -6.52
N PRO A 105 -1.99 6.22 -6.32
CA PRO A 105 -2.04 7.12 -5.17
C PRO A 105 -3.35 7.89 -5.07
N VAL A 106 -3.91 8.30 -6.21
CA VAL A 106 -5.19 9.02 -6.29
C VAL A 106 -6.36 8.12 -5.88
N ARG A 107 -6.39 6.85 -6.31
CA ARG A 107 -7.46 5.91 -5.94
C ARG A 107 -7.42 5.58 -4.45
N ALA A 108 -6.22 5.41 -3.87
CA ALA A 108 -6.09 5.22 -2.44
C ALA A 108 -6.55 6.45 -1.65
N ALA A 109 -6.23 7.66 -2.13
CA ALA A 109 -6.68 8.91 -1.50
C ALA A 109 -8.19 9.07 -1.58
N ALA A 110 -8.78 8.82 -2.75
CA ALA A 110 -10.23 8.84 -2.91
C ALA A 110 -10.93 7.82 -2.00
N GLY A 111 -10.39 6.60 -1.90
CA GLY A 111 -10.93 5.58 -1.00
C GLY A 111 -10.83 5.97 0.47
N ALA A 112 -9.69 6.50 0.90
CA ALA A 112 -9.51 6.98 2.27
C ALA A 112 -10.44 8.15 2.60
N LEU A 113 -10.54 9.13 1.70
CA LEU A 113 -11.42 10.29 1.87
C LEU A 113 -12.90 9.88 1.92
N ALA A 114 -13.33 9.03 0.99
CA ALA A 114 -14.70 8.52 0.96
C ALA A 114 -15.04 7.73 2.22
N PHE A 115 -14.09 6.96 2.75
CA PHE A 115 -14.27 6.23 4.01
C PHE A 115 -14.41 7.19 5.21
N SER A 116 -13.53 8.18 5.33
CA SER A 116 -13.62 9.20 6.40
C SER A 116 -14.93 9.98 6.30
N TRP A 117 -15.33 10.40 5.10
CA TRP A 117 -16.61 11.08 4.89
C TRP A 117 -17.81 10.19 5.19
N ALA A 118 -17.77 8.90 4.84
CA ALA A 118 -18.85 7.98 5.13
C ALA A 118 -19.07 7.80 6.64
N ILE A 119 -17.99 7.74 7.43
CA ILE A 119 -18.06 7.73 8.90
C ILE A 119 -18.71 9.02 9.40
N GLU A 120 -18.30 10.16 8.86
CA GLU A 120 -18.83 11.48 9.24
C GLU A 120 -20.31 11.65 8.89
N PHE A 121 -20.74 11.17 7.71
CA PHE A 121 -22.15 11.18 7.30
C PHE A 121 -22.99 10.16 8.08
N ALA A 122 -22.41 9.02 8.50
CA ALA A 122 -23.09 8.08 9.37
C ALA A 122 -23.49 8.73 10.72
N GLN A 123 -22.78 9.77 11.15
CA GLN A 123 -23.12 10.56 12.34
C GLN A 123 -24.44 11.32 12.22
N LEU A 124 -24.93 11.61 11.00
CA LEU A 124 -26.23 12.24 10.77
C LEU A 124 -27.41 11.27 10.89
N THR A 125 -27.14 9.97 11.05
CA THR A 125 -28.15 8.93 11.23
C THR A 125 -28.26 8.55 12.72
N SER A 126 -29.32 7.86 13.13
CA SER A 126 -29.49 7.34 14.50
C SER A 126 -28.66 6.07 14.80
N ILE A 127 -27.91 5.58 13.81
CA ILE A 127 -27.06 4.36 13.87
C ILE A 127 -25.90 4.47 14.89
N PRO A 128 -25.19 5.60 15.05
CA PRO A 128 -24.10 5.76 16.00
C PRO A 128 -24.55 5.63 17.46
N ALA A 129 -25.76 6.09 17.78
CA ALA A 129 -26.33 6.01 19.11
C ALA A 129 -26.58 4.54 19.50
N ALA A 130 -27.16 3.76 18.58
CA ALA A 130 -27.41 2.34 18.80
C ALA A 130 -26.13 1.50 18.91
N LEU A 131 -25.07 1.82 18.15
CA LEU A 131 -23.80 1.08 18.18
C LEU A 131 -22.87 1.48 19.34
N SER A 132 -22.92 2.74 19.79
CA SER A 132 -22.13 3.22 20.94
C SER A 132 -22.52 2.58 22.27
N GLU A 133 -23.79 2.18 22.41
CA GLU A 133 -24.27 1.44 23.58
C GLU A 133 -23.65 0.04 23.67
N VAL A 134 -23.33 -0.58 22.52
CA VAL A 134 -22.87 -1.98 22.46
C VAL A 134 -21.34 -2.12 22.45
N SER A 135 -20.58 -1.08 22.10
CA SER A 135 -19.12 -1.19 21.99
C SER A 135 -18.34 0.08 22.34
N VAL A 136 -17.33 -0.06 23.22
CA VAL A 136 -16.38 1.01 23.56
C VAL A 136 -15.53 1.41 22.34
N ALA A 137 -15.22 0.46 21.45
CA ALA A 137 -14.55 0.74 20.19
C ALA A 137 -15.42 1.59 19.26
N ALA A 138 -16.73 1.34 19.23
CA ALA A 138 -17.66 2.18 18.48
C ALA A 138 -17.73 3.60 19.06
N ARG A 139 -17.74 3.77 20.39
CA ARG A 139 -17.65 5.10 21.03
C ARG A 139 -16.35 5.85 20.73
N LEU A 140 -15.23 5.14 20.62
CA LEU A 140 -13.93 5.72 20.28
C LEU A 140 -13.82 6.09 18.78
N VAL A 141 -14.52 5.37 17.91
CA VAL A 141 -14.51 5.60 16.45
C VAL A 141 -15.60 6.59 16.01
N LEU A 142 -16.75 6.65 16.69
CA LEU A 142 -17.92 7.49 16.37
C LEU A 142 -17.88 8.87 17.07
N GLY A 143 -16.71 9.37 17.45
CA GLY A 143 -16.59 10.64 18.19
C GLY A 143 -17.27 11.85 17.51
N SER A 144 -17.63 12.86 18.33
CA SER A 144 -18.26 14.19 18.06
C SER A 144 -19.15 14.37 16.82
N THR A 145 -20.35 14.94 17.05
CA THR A 145 -21.31 15.43 16.04
C THR A 145 -20.70 15.97 14.74
N PHE A 146 -21.38 15.71 13.62
CA PHE A 146 -21.04 16.19 12.27
C PHE A 146 -20.37 17.58 12.26
N GLY A 147 -19.10 17.62 11.83
CA GLY A 147 -18.32 18.83 11.66
C GLY A 147 -17.94 19.04 10.20
N ALA A 148 -18.50 20.06 9.54
CA ALA A 148 -18.09 20.40 8.17
C ALA A 148 -16.58 20.72 8.05
N ALA A 149 -15.97 21.21 9.11
CA ALA A 149 -14.52 21.44 9.19
C ALA A 149 -13.70 20.13 9.25
N ASP A 150 -14.29 19.03 9.73
CA ASP A 150 -13.65 17.71 9.80
C ASP A 150 -13.44 17.16 8.37
N LEU A 151 -14.39 17.43 7.46
CA LEU A 151 -14.24 17.12 6.02
C LEU A 151 -13.03 17.80 5.38
N VAL A 152 -12.73 19.05 5.78
CA VAL A 152 -11.56 19.79 5.30
C VAL A 152 -10.29 19.15 5.83
N ALA A 153 -10.23 18.81 7.11
CA ALA A 153 -9.09 18.11 7.71
C ALA A 153 -8.81 16.76 7.03
N TYR A 154 -9.85 15.97 6.75
CA TYR A 154 -9.73 14.73 5.98
C TYR A 154 -9.19 14.96 4.56
N THR A 155 -9.66 16.01 3.89
CA THR A 155 -9.18 16.37 2.56
C THR A 155 -7.69 16.72 2.57
N VAL A 156 -7.24 17.49 3.58
CA VAL A 156 -5.82 17.83 3.75
C VAL A 156 -4.97 16.57 3.97
N GLY A 157 -5.39 15.66 4.85
CA GLY A 157 -4.70 14.39 5.07
C GLY A 157 -4.59 13.53 3.81
N ALA A 158 -5.66 13.45 3.02
CA ALA A 158 -5.68 12.71 1.76
C ALA A 158 -4.72 13.30 0.71
N VAL A 159 -4.73 14.63 0.55
CA VAL A 159 -3.86 15.33 -0.41
C VAL A 159 -2.39 15.18 -0.03
N LEU A 160 -2.03 15.42 1.24
CA LEU A 160 -0.65 15.31 1.72
C LEU A 160 -0.10 13.90 1.50
N THR A 161 -0.88 12.88 1.84
CA THR A 161 -0.43 11.49 1.70
C THR A 161 -0.31 11.08 0.23
N ALA A 162 -1.25 11.51 -0.63
CA ALA A 162 -1.16 11.28 -2.07
C ALA A 162 0.08 11.97 -2.68
N ALA A 163 0.37 13.20 -2.28
CA ALA A 163 1.53 13.95 -2.73
C ALA A 163 2.83 13.25 -2.30
N ALA A 164 2.94 12.85 -1.03
CA ALA A 164 4.09 12.10 -0.53
C ALA A 164 4.29 10.77 -1.29
N HIS A 165 3.21 9.99 -1.49
CA HIS A 165 3.31 8.73 -2.21
C HIS A 165 3.70 8.92 -3.68
N THR A 166 3.17 9.94 -4.37
CA THR A 166 3.56 10.25 -5.75
C THR A 166 5.02 10.69 -5.84
N LEU A 167 5.49 11.53 -4.90
CA LEU A 167 6.88 11.98 -4.84
C LEU A 167 7.85 10.81 -4.64
N VAL A 168 7.58 9.92 -3.67
CA VAL A 168 8.41 8.73 -3.44
C VAL A 168 8.45 7.83 -4.68
N ARG A 169 7.34 7.71 -5.42
CA ARG A 169 7.32 6.95 -6.68
C ARG A 169 8.14 7.61 -7.78
N ARG A 170 8.13 8.96 -7.88
CA ARG A 170 8.90 9.72 -8.87
C ARG A 170 10.41 9.62 -8.64
N ILE A 171 10.88 9.79 -7.41
CA ILE A 171 12.30 9.68 -7.06
C ILE A 171 12.84 8.29 -7.46
N ARG A 172 12.05 7.25 -7.18
CA ARG A 172 12.41 5.85 -7.51
C ARG A 172 12.38 5.51 -9.00
N SER A 173 11.64 6.23 -9.83
CA SER A 173 11.71 6.04 -11.28
C SER A 173 13.02 6.60 -11.85
N THR A 174 13.50 7.71 -11.31
CA THR A 174 14.75 8.36 -11.75
C THR A 174 15.98 7.49 -11.48
N GLU A 175 16.06 6.86 -10.30
CA GLU A 175 17.16 5.95 -9.93
C GLU A 175 17.30 4.74 -10.86
N ARG A 176 16.19 4.26 -11.45
CA ARG A 176 16.24 3.11 -12.37
C ARG A 176 16.76 3.46 -13.76
N SER A 177 16.65 4.73 -14.17
CA SER A 177 17.12 5.19 -15.49
C SER A 177 18.61 5.51 -15.51
N HIS A 178 19.22 5.84 -14.38
CA HIS A 178 20.67 6.09 -14.27
C HIS A 178 21.53 4.83 -14.07
N GLY A 179 20.89 3.68 -13.79
CA GLY A 179 21.58 2.39 -13.58
C GLY A 179 21.53 1.43 -14.78
N GLN A 180 21.08 1.89 -15.95
CA GLN A 180 21.19 1.18 -17.23
C GLN A 180 22.16 1.93 -18.13
#